data_AF-A0A1V5NQT2-F1
#
_entry.id   AF-A0A1V5NQT2-F1
#
_cell.length_a   1.000
_cell.length_b   1.000
_cell.length_c   1.000
_cell.angle_alpha   90.00
_cell.angle_beta   90.00
_cell.angle_gamma   90.00
#
_symmetry.space_group_name_H-M   'P 1'
#
loop_
_entity.id
_entity.type
_entity.pdbx_description
1 polymer ?
#
loop_
_entity_poly.entity_id
_entity_poly.type
_entity_poly.pdbx_seq_one_letter_code
_entity_poly.pdbx_strand_id
1 'polypeptide(L)'
;MEKSRIAHDQGFTLVELTVVMVIGVIIFSGTIFLYKGYIEKAIRQTCNANCVQFEGMYHSHLLMENKEHTAYEFKDYLQKCGGSICPTNGEIKYANGMVRCNLHFKDKTNGTDDGGDNGSVPYL
;
A
#
# COMPACT_ATOMS: atom_id res chain seq x y z
N MET A 1 13.21 36.45 57.89
CA MET A 1 14.25 35.42 57.68
C MET A 1 13.84 34.59 56.49
N GLU A 2 14.49 34.84 55.37
CA GLU A 2 14.22 34.25 54.05
C GLU A 2 14.72 32.79 54.03
N LYS A 3 13.86 31.83 53.66
CA LYS A 3 14.26 30.41 53.53
C LYS A 3 14.21 30.03 52.06
N SER A 4 15.38 29.64 51.56
CA SER A 4 15.75 29.36 50.18
C SER A 4 14.79 28.44 49.43
N ARG A 5 14.45 28.81 48.19
CA ARG A 5 13.88 27.90 47.18
C ARG A 5 15.00 26.98 46.71
N ILE A 6 14.82 25.66 46.88
CA ILE A 6 15.73 24.66 46.30
C ILE A 6 15.38 24.56 44.81
N ALA A 7 16.17 25.20 43.95
CA ALA A 7 16.10 24.99 42.51
C ALA A 7 16.93 23.75 42.18
N HIS A 8 16.27 22.66 41.80
CA HIS A 8 16.93 21.45 41.34
C HIS A 8 17.11 21.53 39.82
N ASP A 9 18.14 22.25 39.40
CA ASP A 9 18.51 22.41 37.99
C ASP A 9 19.65 21.43 37.66
N GLN A 10 19.31 20.15 37.50
CA GLN A 10 20.22 19.16 36.93
C GLN A 10 20.00 19.15 35.42
N GLY A 11 20.66 20.08 34.73
CA GLY A 11 20.69 20.11 33.27
C GLY A 11 21.38 18.87 32.71
N PHE A 12 20.78 18.25 31.70
CA PHE A 12 21.41 17.20 30.89
C PHE A 12 22.77 17.68 30.40
N THR A 13 23.82 16.85 30.58
CA THR A 13 25.13 17.18 30.01
C THR A 13 25.05 17.08 28.48
N LEU A 14 25.73 17.99 27.75
CA LEU A 14 25.79 17.96 26.29
C LEU A 14 26.23 16.58 25.75
N VAL A 15 27.06 15.87 26.52
CA VAL A 15 27.50 14.51 26.22
C VAL A 15 26.33 13.52 26.25
N GLU A 16 25.48 13.57 27.27
CA GLU A 16 24.33 12.67 27.40
C GLU A 16 23.34 12.87 26.24
N LEU A 17 23.05 14.11 25.86
CA LEU A 17 22.18 14.41 24.72
C LEU A 17 22.79 13.93 23.41
N THR A 18 24.12 14.04 23.25
CA THR A 18 24.84 13.49 22.09
C THR A 18 24.73 11.97 22.03
N VAL A 19 24.88 11.28 23.17
CA VAL A 19 24.75 9.81 23.25
C VAL A 19 23.33 9.36 22.85
N VAL A 20 22.29 10.02 23.36
CA VAL A 20 20.90 9.70 23.01
C VAL A 20 20.63 9.89 21.51
N MET A 21 21.16 10.97 20.92
CA MET A 21 21.02 11.23 19.49
C MET A 21 21.74 10.18 18.63
N VAL A 22 22.94 9.76 19.02
CA VAL A 22 23.70 8.71 18.32
C VAL A 22 22.97 7.37 18.37
N ILE A 23 22.47 6.97 19.55
CA ILE A 23 21.69 5.74 19.71
C ILE A 23 20.41 5.80 18.86
N GLY A 24 19.73 6.96 18.85
CA GLY A 24 18.57 7.20 18.01
C GLY A 24 18.86 6.95 16.52
N VAL A 25 19.90 7.58 15.98
CA VAL A 25 20.27 7.44 14.55
C VAL A 25 20.55 5.98 14.18
N ILE A 26 21.23 5.22 15.05
CA ILE A 26 21.52 3.80 14.81
C ILE A 26 20.23 2.99 14.71
N ILE A 27 19.29 3.19 15.64
CA ILE A 27 18.02 2.47 15.66
C ILE A 27 17.14 2.84 14.45
N PHE A 28 16.99 4.13 14.15
CA PHE A 28 16.18 4.62 13.02
C PHE A 28 16.74 4.19 11.65
N SER A 29 18.04 3.93 11.54
CA SER A 29 18.62 3.45 10.30
C SER A 29 18.24 2.00 9.99
N GLY A 30 18.09 1.15 11.00
CA GLY A 30 17.77 -0.27 10.82
C GLY A 30 16.31 -0.55 10.46
N THR A 31 15.39 0.32 10.89
CA THR A 31 13.95 0.12 10.73
C THR A 31 13.51 0.10 9.26
N ILE A 32 14.08 0.96 8.41
CA ILE A 32 13.71 1.13 6.99
C ILE A 32 13.76 -0.18 6.20
N PHE A 33 14.75 -1.03 6.47
CA PHE A 33 14.93 -2.28 5.71
C PHE A 33 13.83 -3.30 6.00
N LEU A 34 13.35 -3.36 7.24
CA LEU A 34 12.35 -4.35 7.67
C LEU A 34 10.96 -4.06 7.09
N TYR A 35 10.60 -2.79 6.91
CA TYR A 35 9.27 -2.42 6.42
C TYR A 35 9.05 -2.68 4.93
N LYS A 36 10.11 -2.77 4.12
CA LYS A 36 9.96 -2.93 2.66
C LYS A 36 9.12 -4.15 2.28
N GLY A 37 9.34 -5.29 2.93
CA GLY A 37 8.57 -6.51 2.65
C GLY A 37 7.10 -6.42 3.04
N TYR A 38 6.80 -5.77 4.17
CA TYR A 38 5.42 -5.57 4.63
C TYR A 38 4.67 -4.56 3.74
N ILE A 39 5.33 -3.47 3.36
CA ILE A 39 4.78 -2.46 2.46
C ILE A 39 4.45 -3.08 1.11
N GLU A 40 5.35 -3.90 0.54
CA GLU A 40 5.12 -4.57 -0.74
C GLU A 40 3.88 -5.48 -0.69
N LYS A 41 3.72 -6.26 0.38
CA LYS A 41 2.54 -7.12 0.57
C LYS A 41 1.25 -6.30 0.65
N ALA A 42 1.26 -5.22 1.43
CA ALA A 42 0.11 -4.33 1.57
C ALA A 42 -0.26 -3.67 0.24
N ILE A 43 0.73 -3.12 -0.48
CA ILE A 43 0.55 -2.54 -1.82
C ILE A 43 -0.11 -3.55 -2.76
N ARG A 44 0.39 -4.79 -2.76
CA ARG A 44 -0.13 -5.84 -3.63
C ARG A 44 -1.57 -6.22 -3.29
N GLN A 45 -1.89 -6.36 -2.01
CA GLN A 45 -3.26 -6.65 -1.55
C GLN A 45 -4.22 -5.52 -1.92
N THR A 46 -3.85 -4.27 -1.65
CA THR A 46 -4.65 -3.09 -2.02
C THR A 46 -4.84 -3.01 -3.54
N CYS A 47 -3.78 -3.19 -4.32
CA CYS A 47 -3.88 -3.19 -5.77
C CYS A 47 -4.83 -4.29 -6.28
N ASN A 48 -4.78 -5.49 -5.73
CA ASN A 48 -5.66 -6.58 -6.13
C ASN A 48 -7.13 -6.29 -5.77
N ALA A 49 -7.39 -5.80 -4.56
CA ALA A 49 -8.73 -5.41 -4.13
C ALA A 49 -9.30 -4.31 -5.03
N ASN A 50 -8.51 -3.29 -5.34
CA ASN A 50 -8.90 -2.21 -6.24
C ASN A 50 -9.19 -2.72 -7.66
N CYS A 51 -8.39 -3.66 -8.19
CA CYS A 51 -8.64 -4.27 -9.49
C CYS A 51 -9.99 -5.02 -9.51
N VAL A 52 -10.29 -5.84 -8.50
CA VAL A 52 -11.56 -6.57 -8.40
C VAL A 52 -12.75 -5.62 -8.27
N GLN A 53 -12.59 -4.57 -7.46
CA GLN A 53 -13.64 -3.56 -7.29
C GLN A 53 -13.90 -2.81 -8.60
N PHE A 54 -12.85 -2.40 -9.30
CA PHE A 54 -12.93 -1.72 -10.58
C PHE A 54 -13.51 -2.62 -11.68
N GLU A 55 -13.16 -3.91 -11.69
CA GLU A 55 -13.75 -4.91 -12.57
C GLU A 55 -15.27 -4.96 -12.42
N GLY A 56 -15.76 -5.06 -11.18
CA GLY A 56 -17.20 -5.02 -10.89
C GLY A 56 -17.87 -3.75 -11.41
N MET A 57 -17.27 -2.58 -11.11
CA MET A 57 -17.80 -1.28 -11.58
C MET A 57 -17.83 -1.19 -13.11
N TYR A 58 -16.78 -1.65 -13.79
CA TYR A 58 -16.68 -1.62 -15.26
C TYR A 58 -17.70 -2.56 -15.91
N HIS A 59 -17.86 -3.78 -15.40
CA HIS A 59 -18.88 -4.72 -15.89
C HIS A 59 -20.29 -4.19 -15.68
N SER A 60 -20.58 -3.59 -14.52
CA SER A 60 -21.87 -2.93 -14.28
C SER A 60 -22.10 -1.78 -15.26
N HIS A 61 -21.08 -0.98 -15.57
CA HIS A 61 -21.16 0.08 -16.57
C HIS A 61 -21.48 -0.47 -17.97
N LEU A 62 -20.80 -1.53 -18.41
CA LEU A 62 -21.08 -2.18 -19.69
C LEU A 62 -22.53 -2.67 -19.78
N LEU A 63 -23.04 -3.28 -18.71
CA LEU A 63 -24.42 -3.77 -18.66
C LEU A 63 -25.44 -2.61 -18.66
N MET A 64 -25.20 -1.55 -17.89
CA MET A 64 -26.10 -0.39 -17.80
C MET A 64 -26.16 0.39 -19.11
N GLU A 65 -25.04 0.53 -19.82
CA GLU A 65 -24.99 1.22 -21.11
C GLU A 65 -25.30 0.30 -22.31
N ASN A 66 -25.54 -0.99 -22.07
CA ASN A 66 -25.73 -2.02 -23.09
C ASN A 66 -24.59 -2.03 -24.14
N LYS A 67 -23.35 -1.97 -23.64
CA LYS A 67 -22.12 -1.94 -24.44
C LYS A 67 -21.33 -3.23 -24.27
N GLU A 68 -20.62 -3.60 -25.32
CA GLU A 68 -19.61 -4.66 -25.24
C GLU A 68 -18.24 -4.10 -24.87
N HIS A 69 -17.40 -4.95 -24.28
CA HIS A 69 -16.03 -4.59 -23.98
C HIS A 69 -15.25 -4.31 -25.28
N THR A 70 -14.61 -3.14 -25.33
CA THR A 70 -13.54 -2.84 -26.30
C THR A 70 -12.37 -2.19 -25.58
N ALA A 71 -11.17 -2.25 -26.19
CA ALA A 71 -9.99 -1.59 -25.64
C ALA A 71 -10.19 -0.07 -25.49
N TYR A 72 -10.97 0.54 -26.40
CA TYR A 72 -11.30 1.96 -26.34
C TYR A 72 -12.23 2.26 -25.16
N GLU A 73 -13.34 1.53 -25.01
CA GLU A 73 -14.30 1.74 -23.91
C GLU A 73 -13.63 1.54 -22.55
N PHE A 74 -12.74 0.55 -22.42
CA PHE A 74 -12.01 0.33 -21.17
C PHE A 74 -11.08 1.50 -20.85
N LYS A 75 -10.32 1.99 -21.84
CA LYS A 75 -9.40 3.11 -21.64
C LYS A 75 -10.14 4.41 -21.31
N ASP A 76 -11.25 4.66 -21.99
CA ASP A 76 -12.12 5.83 -21.73
C ASP A 76 -12.70 5.77 -20.31
N TYR A 77 -13.22 4.61 -19.89
CA TYR A 77 -13.74 4.41 -18.54
C TYR A 77 -12.65 4.58 -17.47
N LEU A 78 -11.46 4.02 -17.70
CA LEU A 78 -10.31 4.16 -16.81
C LEU A 78 -9.91 5.64 -16.63
N GLN A 79 -9.91 6.41 -17.72
CA GLN A 79 -9.61 7.84 -17.68
C GLN A 79 -10.70 8.64 -16.94
N LYS A 80 -11.98 8.31 -17.14
CA LYS A 80 -13.11 8.95 -16.46
C LYS A 80 -13.12 8.73 -14.95
N CYS A 81 -12.69 7.56 -14.50
CA CYS A 81 -12.67 7.22 -13.07
C CYS A 81 -11.64 8.08 -12.29
N GLY A 82 -10.61 8.60 -12.95
CA GLY A 82 -9.70 9.64 -12.42
C GLY A 82 -8.84 9.26 -11.22
N GLY A 83 -9.00 8.05 -10.67
CA GLY A 83 -8.29 7.55 -9.48
C GLY A 83 -7.10 6.65 -9.82
N SER A 84 -6.08 6.69 -8.97
CA SER A 84 -4.98 5.71 -9.02
C SER A 84 -5.43 4.37 -8.44
N ILE A 85 -5.68 3.39 -9.32
CA ILE A 85 -6.07 2.03 -8.93
C ILE A 85 -4.88 1.29 -8.29
N CYS A 86 -3.68 1.51 -8.81
CA CYS A 86 -2.45 0.90 -8.32
C CYS A 86 -1.65 1.89 -7.46
N PRO A 87 -1.38 1.59 -6.17
CA PRO A 87 -0.62 2.50 -5.30
C PRO A 87 0.79 2.85 -5.80
N THR A 88 1.39 1.99 -6.62
CA THR A 88 2.71 2.20 -7.24
C THR A 88 2.62 2.64 -8.70
N ASN A 89 1.44 3.09 -9.13
CA ASN A 89 1.20 3.62 -10.47
C ASN A 89 1.42 2.59 -11.60
N GLY A 90 1.15 1.32 -11.30
CA GLY A 90 1.12 0.24 -12.30
C GLY A 90 0.01 0.41 -13.34
N GLU A 91 0.28 -0.10 -14.54
CA GLU A 91 -0.65 -0.06 -15.67
C GLU A 91 -1.76 -1.10 -15.48
N ILE A 92 -3.01 -0.66 -15.58
CA ILE A 92 -4.20 -1.50 -15.46
C ILE A 92 -4.65 -1.95 -16.85
N LYS A 93 -4.85 -3.25 -17.02
CA LYS A 93 -5.24 -3.90 -18.28
C LYS A 93 -6.48 -4.75 -18.08
N TYR A 94 -7.29 -4.85 -19.12
CA TYR A 94 -8.39 -5.81 -19.19
C TYR A 94 -7.97 -6.98 -20.08
N ALA A 95 -7.99 -8.20 -19.53
CA ALA A 95 -7.63 -9.41 -20.25
C ALA A 95 -8.44 -10.61 -19.74
N ASN A 96 -8.98 -11.42 -20.66
CA ASN A 96 -9.77 -12.61 -20.36
C ASN A 96 -10.94 -12.36 -19.41
N GLY A 97 -11.66 -11.24 -19.60
CA GLY A 97 -12.80 -10.88 -18.75
C GLY A 97 -12.43 -10.27 -17.39
N MET A 98 -11.15 -10.15 -17.08
CA MET A 98 -10.65 -9.69 -15.78
C MET A 98 -9.81 -8.41 -15.89
N VAL A 99 -9.86 -7.58 -14.85
CA VAL A 99 -8.97 -6.42 -14.68
C VAL A 99 -7.72 -6.82 -13.93
N ARG A 100 -6.55 -6.47 -14.46
CA ARG A 100 -5.23 -6.87 -13.93
C ARG A 100 -4.26 -5.71 -13.93
N CYS A 101 -3.42 -5.64 -12.91
CA CYS A 101 -2.29 -4.71 -12.85
C CYS A 101 -1.02 -5.39 -13.38
N ASN A 102 -0.27 -4.74 -14.27
CA ASN A 102 0.95 -5.29 -14.85
C ASN A 102 2.08 -5.56 -13.82
N LEU A 103 2.13 -4.78 -12.72
CA LEU A 103 3.16 -4.91 -11.69
C LEU A 103 2.84 -5.98 -10.64
N HIS A 104 1.56 -6.16 -10.31
CA HIS A 104 1.15 -6.97 -9.15
C HIS A 104 0.37 -8.25 -9.52
N PHE A 105 0.19 -8.54 -10.80
CA PHE A 105 -0.50 -9.74 -11.25
C PHE A 105 0.28 -11.00 -10.84
N LYS A 106 -0.36 -11.92 -10.10
CA LYS A 106 0.19 -13.25 -9.85
C LYS A 106 -0.05 -14.09 -11.11
N ASP A 107 0.98 -14.27 -11.91
CA ASP A 107 0.91 -15.28 -12.96
C ASP A 107 0.77 -16.66 -12.29
N LYS A 108 -0.37 -17.33 -12.53
CA LYS A 108 -0.63 -18.66 -11.98
C LYS A 108 0.23 -19.75 -12.63
N THR A 109 1.08 -19.42 -13.62
CA THR A 109 1.87 -20.42 -14.37
C THR A 109 3.26 -20.69 -13.80
N ASN A 110 3.75 -19.90 -12.83
CA ASN A 110 5.01 -20.20 -12.15
C ASN A 110 4.77 -20.48 -10.67
N GLY A 111 4.64 -21.78 -10.38
CA GLY A 111 4.60 -22.31 -9.03
C GLY A 111 5.86 -21.93 -8.26
N THR A 112 5.74 -20.87 -7.46
CA THR A 112 6.49 -20.77 -6.21
C THR A 112 5.50 -20.25 -5.19
N ASP A 113 5.02 -21.19 -4.39
CA ASP A 113 4.20 -20.96 -3.22
C ASP A 113 5.00 -20.14 -2.20
N ASP A 114 4.89 -18.82 -2.28
CA ASP A 114 5.15 -17.97 -1.12
C ASP A 114 3.92 -18.05 -0.21
N GLY A 115 4.07 -18.88 0.82
CA GLY A 115 3.05 -19.24 1.77
C GLY A 115 2.50 -18.09 2.61
N GLY A 116 1.25 -18.29 3.03
CA GLY A 116 0.63 -17.64 4.18
C GLY A 116 -0.09 -16.33 3.87
N ASP A 117 -1.39 -16.41 3.58
CA ASP A 117 -2.43 -15.88 4.48
C ASP A 117 -3.82 -16.13 3.87
N ASN A 118 -4.51 -17.11 4.45
CA ASN A 118 -5.92 -17.41 4.27
C ASN A 118 -6.76 -16.43 5.10
N GLY A 119 -6.66 -15.14 4.77
CA GLY A 119 -7.56 -14.10 5.25
C GLY A 119 -8.87 -14.09 4.47
N SER A 120 -9.62 -15.20 4.52
CA SER A 120 -11.00 -15.27 4.04
C SER A 120 -11.86 -14.41 4.98
N VAL A 121 -11.98 -13.12 4.73
CA VAL A 121 -12.98 -12.28 5.41
C VAL A 121 -14.36 -12.68 4.89
N PRO A 122 -15.31 -13.08 5.76
CA PRO A 122 -16.68 -13.39 5.34
C PRO A 122 -17.38 -12.12 4.87
N TYR A 123 -18.01 -12.17 3.71
CA TYR A 123 -18.98 -11.15 3.29
C TYR A 123 -20.33 -11.45 3.96
N LEU A 124 -20.87 -10.44 4.66
CA LEU A 124 -22.27 -10.34 5.06
C LEU A 124 -22.91 -9.18 4.27
#